data_AF-A6LNI2-F1
#
_entry.id   AF-A6LNI2-F1
#
_cell.length_a   1.000
_cell.length_b   1.000
_cell.length_c   1.000
_cell.angle_alpha   90.00
_cell.angle_beta   90.00
_cell.angle_gamma   90.00
#
_symmetry.space_group_name_H-M   'P 1'
#
loop_
_entity.id
_entity.type
_entity.pdbx_description
1 polymer ?
#
loop_
_entity_poly.entity_id
_entity_poly.type
_entity_poly.pdbx_seq_one_letter_code
_entity_poly.pdbx_strand_id
1 'polypeptide(L)'
;MVVKSRFVIIPMPVMQFVMKVRPANAGRIYLYLYSMSIAAGRKITPWVSYREIADYLQVKYGTVELSFKVLLNLNAIIPVARKNKKGYGQKYMVNVPKYVGDKFIFVDVEESDIFDDVILDKENKTFVSVIKRFKSRKEKTKKDQLKLFDI
;
A
#
# COMPACT_ATOMS: atom_id res chain seq x y z
N MET A 1 19.02 15.04 11.74
CA MET A 1 17.89 14.09 11.86
C MET A 1 18.20 12.87 11.02
N VAL A 2 18.55 11.73 11.64
CA VAL A 2 18.78 10.49 10.88
C VAL A 2 17.43 9.97 10.44
N VAL A 3 17.10 10.17 9.16
CA VAL A 3 15.93 9.53 8.54
C VAL A 3 16.23 8.04 8.52
N LYS A 4 15.83 7.31 9.56
CA LYS A 4 15.82 5.84 9.52
C LYS A 4 14.96 5.47 8.31
N SER A 5 15.56 4.90 7.27
CA SER A 5 14.86 4.48 6.06
C SER A 5 13.78 3.47 6.44
N ARG A 6 12.54 3.94 6.55
CA ARG A 6 11.38 3.08 6.79
C ARG A 6 10.93 2.56 5.44
N PHE A 7 11.26 1.31 5.15
CA PHE A 7 10.76 0.65 3.95
C PHE A 7 9.29 0.26 4.17
N VAL A 8 8.42 0.67 3.25
CA VAL A 8 7.03 0.21 3.20
C VAL A 8 6.97 -0.83 2.09
N ILE A 9 6.67 -2.08 2.44
CA ILE A 9 6.40 -3.12 1.46
C ILE A 9 5.00 -2.88 0.92
N ILE A 10 4.89 -2.67 -0.39
CA ILE A 10 3.61 -2.50 -1.08
C ILE A 10 3.33 -3.79 -1.81
N PRO A 11 2.28 -4.54 -1.44
CA PRO A 11 1.88 -5.74 -2.17
C PRO A 11 1.58 -5.43 -3.64
N MET A 12 1.86 -6.40 -4.51
CA MET A 12 1.67 -6.23 -5.95
C MET A 12 0.23 -5.81 -6.34
N PRO A 13 -0.85 -6.38 -5.75
CA PRO A 13 -2.21 -5.95 -6.08
C PRO A 13 -2.47 -4.47 -5.75
N VAL A 14 -1.93 -3.98 -4.62
CA VAL A 14 -1.99 -2.55 -4.24
C VAL A 14 -1.30 -1.70 -5.28
N MET A 15 -0.08 -2.08 -5.68
CA MET A 15 0.70 -1.33 -6.68
C MET A 15 -0.01 -1.30 -8.06
N GLN A 16 -0.51 -2.44 -8.52
CA GLN A 16 -1.22 -2.54 -9.78
C GLN A 16 -2.50 -1.70 -9.80
N PHE A 17 -3.26 -1.69 -8.70
CA PHE A 17 -4.43 -0.82 -8.57
C PHE A 17 -4.04 0.66 -8.65
N VAL A 18 -3.03 1.09 -7.88
CA VAL A 18 -2.55 2.49 -7.84
C VAL A 18 -2.13 2.98 -9.23
N MET A 19 -1.52 2.12 -10.04
CA MET A 19 -1.12 2.46 -11.41
C MET A 19 -2.30 2.56 -12.38
N LYS A 20 -3.31 1.70 -12.22
CA LYS A 20 -4.44 1.57 -13.17
C LYS A 20 -5.59 2.53 -12.87
N VAL A 21 -5.84 2.86 -11.61
CA VAL A 21 -7.02 3.66 -11.21
C VAL A 21 -7.00 5.05 -11.84
N ARG A 22 -8.19 5.54 -12.20
CA ARG A 22 -8.41 6.90 -12.70
C ARG A 22 -9.49 7.59 -11.86
N PRO A 23 -9.30 8.87 -11.50
CA PRO A 23 -8.15 9.73 -11.81
C PRO A 23 -6.87 9.29 -11.06
N ALA A 24 -5.69 9.63 -11.58
CA ALA A 24 -4.40 9.18 -11.02
C ALA A 24 -4.22 9.56 -9.54
N ASN A 25 -4.81 10.69 -9.11
CA ASN A 25 -4.78 11.11 -7.72
C ASN A 25 -5.55 10.16 -6.77
N ALA A 26 -6.52 9.38 -7.27
CA ALA A 26 -7.15 8.32 -6.48
C ALA A 26 -6.13 7.25 -6.09
N GLY A 27 -5.21 6.87 -6.98
CA GLY A 27 -4.12 5.94 -6.67
C GLY A 27 -3.17 6.51 -5.63
N ARG A 28 -2.75 7.78 -5.80
CA ARG A 28 -1.87 8.47 -4.84
C ARG A 28 -2.49 8.56 -3.44
N ILE A 29 -3.77 8.92 -3.37
CA ILE A 29 -4.53 9.03 -2.11
C ILE A 29 -4.70 7.65 -1.48
N TYR A 30 -5.08 6.64 -2.26
CA TYR A 30 -5.21 5.27 -1.75
C TYR A 30 -3.89 4.78 -1.15
N LEU A 31 -2.78 4.97 -1.85
CA LEU A 31 -1.46 4.58 -1.37
C LEU A 31 -1.07 5.32 -0.07
N TYR A 32 -1.38 6.62 0.02
CA TYR A 32 -1.21 7.40 1.23
C TYR A 32 -2.02 6.81 2.39
N LEU A 33 -3.33 6.60 2.19
CA LEU A 33 -4.22 6.04 3.23
C LEU A 33 -3.80 4.63 3.66
N TYR A 34 -3.39 3.79 2.71
CA TYR A 34 -2.87 2.45 2.97
C TYR A 34 -1.59 2.49 3.83
N SER A 35 -0.64 3.37 3.50
CA SER A 35 0.58 3.51 4.32
C SER A 35 0.27 3.98 5.75
N MET A 36 -0.71 4.88 5.88
CA MET A 36 -1.15 5.41 7.17
C MET A 36 -1.94 4.39 7.98
N SER A 37 -2.77 3.55 7.35
CA SER A 37 -3.47 2.46 8.04
C SER A 37 -2.48 1.42 8.55
N ILE A 38 -1.44 1.05 7.77
CA ILE A 38 -0.36 0.16 8.23
C ILE A 38 0.33 0.74 9.46
N ALA A 39 0.70 2.02 9.43
CA ALA A 39 1.36 2.69 10.55
C ALA A 39 0.49 2.74 11.82
N ALA A 40 -0.84 2.73 11.67
CA ALA A 40 -1.81 2.81 12.77
C ALA A 40 -2.35 1.45 13.26
N GLY A 41 -1.94 0.32 12.66
CA GLY A 41 -2.42 -1.02 13.05
C GLY A 41 -3.13 -1.80 11.95
N ARG A 42 -2.80 -1.58 10.67
CA ARG A 42 -3.15 -2.37 9.48
C ARG A 42 -4.58 -2.28 8.92
N LYS A 43 -5.52 -1.57 9.56
CA LYS A 43 -6.92 -1.54 9.08
C LYS A 43 -7.51 -0.13 8.96
N ILE A 44 -7.32 0.68 9.99
CA ILE A 44 -7.97 1.98 10.12
C ILE A 44 -6.92 3.09 10.05
N THR A 45 -7.20 4.14 9.29
CA THR A 45 -6.34 5.32 9.23
C THR A 45 -6.37 6.12 10.55
N PRO A 46 -5.33 6.92 10.84
CA PRO A 46 -5.47 8.03 11.77
C PRO A 46 -6.53 9.03 11.27
N TRP A 47 -6.78 10.09 12.03
CA TRP A 47 -7.64 11.18 11.57
C TRP A 47 -7.03 11.84 10.32
N VAL A 48 -7.80 11.90 9.25
CA VAL A 48 -7.36 12.45 7.97
C VAL A 48 -8.16 13.70 7.63
N SER A 49 -7.47 14.74 7.18
CA SER A 49 -8.05 15.96 6.61
C SER A 49 -7.80 16.04 5.11
N TYR A 50 -8.83 16.36 4.32
CA TYR A 50 -8.68 16.59 2.89
C TYR A 50 -7.76 17.77 2.58
N ARG A 51 -7.71 18.79 3.45
CA ARG A 51 -6.79 19.93 3.29
C ARG A 51 -5.33 19.51 3.47
N GLU A 52 -5.05 18.69 4.48
CA GLU A 52 -3.69 18.16 4.72
C GLU A 52 -3.24 17.27 3.56
N ILE A 53 -4.14 16.42 3.03
CA ILE A 53 -3.86 15.61 1.84
C ILE A 53 -3.62 16.48 0.61
N ALA A 54 -4.44 17.52 0.41
CA ALA A 54 -4.31 18.43 -0.72
C ALA A 54 -2.94 19.12 -0.71
N ASP A 55 -2.50 19.59 0.46
CA ASP A 55 -1.20 20.21 0.67
C ASP A 55 -0.06 19.20 0.46
N TYR A 56 -0.14 18.03 1.10
CA TYR A 56 0.86 16.97 0.98
C TYR A 56 1.05 16.45 -0.46
N LEU A 57 -0.04 16.29 -1.21
CA LEU A 57 0.00 15.82 -2.59
C LEU A 57 0.18 16.95 -3.62
N GLN A 58 0.17 18.21 -3.16
CA GLN A 58 0.22 19.42 -3.97
C GLN A 58 -0.88 19.45 -5.06
N VAL A 59 -2.12 19.22 -4.65
CA VAL A 59 -3.29 19.20 -5.55
C VAL A 59 -4.43 20.04 -5.00
N LYS A 60 -5.37 20.43 -5.85
CA LYS A 60 -6.55 21.20 -5.43
C LYS A 60 -7.44 20.34 -4.51
N TYR A 61 -8.05 20.98 -3.53
CA TYR A 61 -8.99 20.34 -2.59
C TYR A 61 -10.12 19.58 -3.32
N GLY A 62 -10.73 20.17 -4.35
CA GLY A 62 -11.78 19.50 -5.15
C GLY A 62 -11.29 18.24 -5.87
N THR A 63 -10.00 18.17 -6.23
CA THR A 63 -9.40 16.96 -6.81
C THR A 63 -9.27 15.84 -5.77
N VAL A 64 -8.97 16.20 -4.52
CA VAL A 64 -8.97 15.25 -3.40
C VAL A 64 -10.39 14.72 -3.17
N GLU A 65 -11.38 15.60 -3.10
CA GLU A 65 -12.78 15.18 -2.91
C GLU A 65 -13.27 14.23 -4.01
N LEU A 66 -12.99 14.55 -5.28
CA LEU A 66 -13.36 13.68 -6.41
C LEU A 66 -12.68 12.32 -6.29
N SER A 67 -11.39 12.29 -5.95
CA SER A 67 -10.62 11.07 -5.79
C SER A 67 -11.15 10.22 -4.63
N PHE A 68 -11.51 10.84 -3.50
CA PHE A 68 -12.15 10.16 -2.38
C PHE A 68 -13.51 9.57 -2.78
N LYS A 69 -14.33 10.29 -3.55
CA LYS A 69 -15.60 9.74 -4.07
C LYS A 69 -15.37 8.49 -4.91
N VAL A 70 -14.36 8.50 -5.78
CA VAL A 70 -14.00 7.32 -6.58
C VAL A 70 -13.60 6.14 -5.68
N LEU A 71 -12.73 6.37 -4.69
CA LEU A 71 -12.29 5.32 -3.77
C LEU A 71 -13.44 4.77 -2.91
N LEU A 72 -14.37 5.62 -2.48
CA LEU A 72 -15.59 5.20 -1.76
C LEU A 72 -16.49 4.35 -2.66
N ASN A 73 -16.72 4.76 -3.90
CA ASN A 73 -17.55 4.01 -4.85
C ASN A 73 -16.96 2.64 -5.22
N LEU A 74 -15.63 2.51 -5.21
CA LEU A 74 -14.92 1.24 -5.41
C LEU A 74 -14.88 0.37 -4.16
N ASN A 75 -15.43 0.84 -3.03
CA ASN A 75 -15.29 0.21 -1.72
C ASN A 75 -13.82 0.03 -1.26
N ALA A 76 -12.91 0.84 -1.82
CA ALA A 76 -11.49 0.82 -1.47
C ALA A 76 -11.23 1.43 -0.09
N ILE A 77 -12.11 2.36 0.32
CA ILE A 77 -12.10 2.97 1.64
C ILE A 77 -13.54 3.02 2.17
N ILE A 78 -13.71 2.83 3.48
CA ILE A 78 -15.00 2.87 4.14
C ILE A 78 -14.93 3.86 5.31
N PRO A 79 -15.86 4.84 5.41
CA PRO A 79 -15.87 5.80 6.50
C PRO A 79 -16.26 5.14 7.83
N VAL A 80 -15.42 5.26 8.87
CA VAL A 80 -15.65 4.59 10.18
C VAL A 80 -16.03 5.59 11.27
N ALA A 81 -15.35 6.74 11.32
CA ALA A 81 -15.61 7.75 12.34
C ALA A 81 -15.37 9.15 11.80
N ARG A 82 -16.16 10.10 12.30
CA ARG A 82 -15.99 11.53 12.04
C ARG A 82 -15.78 12.24 13.36
N LYS A 83 -14.76 13.10 13.44
CA LYS A 83 -14.47 13.86 14.66
C LYS A 83 -15.57 14.88 14.92
N ASN A 84 -16.03 15.58 13.88
CA ASN A 84 -17.09 16.59 13.95
C ASN A 84 -18.10 16.44 12.79
N LYS A 85 -19.36 16.84 13.01
CA LYS A 85 -20.39 16.95 11.94
C LYS A 85 -19.96 17.86 10.77
N LYS A 86 -19.02 18.79 11.01
CA LYS A 86 -18.46 19.74 10.03
C LYS A 86 -17.32 19.18 9.15
N GLY A 87 -17.00 17.89 9.23
CA GLY A 87 -16.06 17.23 8.29
C GLY A 87 -14.57 17.44 8.55
N TYR A 88 -14.19 17.99 9.70
CA TYR A 88 -12.79 18.11 10.11
C TYR A 88 -12.32 16.81 10.75
N GLY A 89 -11.54 16.01 10.02
CA GLY A 89 -10.99 14.75 10.50
C GLY A 89 -11.97 13.59 10.33
N GLN A 90 -11.62 12.67 9.45
CA GLN A 90 -12.35 11.42 9.22
C GLN A 90 -11.39 10.23 9.28
N LYS A 91 -11.84 9.14 9.90
CA LYS A 91 -11.16 7.85 9.85
C LYS A 91 -11.78 6.98 8.77
N TYR A 92 -10.93 6.27 8.05
CA TYR A 92 -11.33 5.32 7.04
C TYR A 92 -10.77 3.95 7.37
N MET A 93 -11.57 2.92 7.15
CA MET A 93 -11.07 1.56 6.96
C MET A 93 -10.56 1.46 5.52
N VAL A 94 -9.36 0.91 5.33
CA VAL A 94 -8.74 0.78 4.01
C VAL A 94 -8.79 -0.68 3.61
N ASN A 95 -9.61 -0.98 2.61
CA ASN A 95 -9.71 -2.31 2.03
C ASN A 95 -8.58 -2.54 1.04
N VAL A 96 -8.23 -3.80 0.80
CA VAL A 96 -7.15 -4.20 -0.11
C VAL A 96 -7.70 -4.75 -1.42
N PRO A 97 -7.06 -4.43 -2.56
CA PRO A 97 -7.49 -4.93 -3.85
C PRO A 97 -7.13 -6.41 -4.01
N LYS A 98 -8.09 -7.18 -4.49
CA LYS A 98 -7.94 -8.53 -5.00
C LYS A 98 -8.28 -8.52 -6.49
N TYR A 99 -7.41 -9.09 -7.31
CA TYR A 99 -7.63 -9.15 -8.75
C TYR A 99 -8.44 -10.42 -9.07
N VAL A 100 -9.66 -10.25 -9.57
CA VAL A 100 -10.58 -11.35 -9.90
C VAL A 100 -11.22 -11.04 -11.25
N GLY A 101 -11.06 -11.93 -12.24
CA GLY A 101 -11.73 -11.82 -13.54
C GLY A 101 -11.54 -10.47 -14.21
N ASP A 102 -10.29 -10.01 -14.29
CA ASP A 102 -9.86 -8.70 -14.84
C ASP A 102 -10.34 -7.44 -14.14
N LYS A 103 -10.91 -7.58 -12.93
CA LYS A 103 -11.35 -6.45 -12.12
C LYS A 103 -10.70 -6.49 -10.75
N PHE A 104 -10.50 -5.31 -10.17
CA PHE A 104 -10.16 -5.18 -8.77
C PHE A 104 -11.44 -5.20 -7.95
N ILE A 105 -11.55 -6.15 -7.04
CA ILE A 105 -12.52 -6.13 -5.95
C ILE A 105 -11.80 -5.71 -4.68
N PHE A 106 -12.48 -5.02 -3.77
CA PHE A 106 -11.90 -4.57 -2.51
C PHE A 106 -12.47 -5.37 -1.35
N VAL A 107 -11.59 -6.03 -0.61
CA VAL A 107 -11.93 -6.88 0.54
C VAL A 107 -11.30 -6.34 1.81
N ASP A 108 -11.84 -6.72 2.96
CA ASP A 108 -11.23 -6.38 4.24
C ASP A 108 -9.80 -6.95 4.29
N VAL A 109 -8.90 -6.22 4.95
CA VAL A 109 -7.52 -6.65 5.18
C VAL A 109 -7.48 -7.99 5.94
N GLU A 110 -8.42 -8.22 6.86
CA GLU A 110 -8.49 -9.46 7.64
C GLU A 110 -8.98 -10.67 6.82
N GLU A 111 -9.70 -10.43 5.74
CA GLU A 111 -10.19 -11.47 4.81
C GLU A 111 -9.22 -11.70 3.64
N SER A 112 -8.07 -11.03 3.66
CA SER A 112 -7.16 -10.98 2.53
C SER A 112 -5.85 -11.69 2.81
N ASP A 113 -5.57 -12.67 1.95
CA ASP A 113 -4.29 -13.40 1.91
C ASP A 113 -3.11 -12.54 1.41
N ILE A 114 -3.32 -11.24 1.15
CA ILE A 114 -2.32 -10.33 0.57
C ILE A 114 -1.08 -10.15 1.46
N PHE A 115 -1.20 -10.50 2.74
CA PHE A 115 -0.13 -10.46 3.73
C PHE A 115 0.34 -11.85 4.18
N ASP A 116 -0.23 -12.94 3.66
CA ASP A 116 0.10 -14.30 4.09
C ASP A 116 1.54 -14.68 3.76
N ASP A 117 2.08 -14.18 2.65
CA ASP A 117 3.49 -14.32 2.30
C ASP A 117 4.41 -13.44 3.19
N VAL A 118 3.83 -12.48 3.91
CA VAL A 118 4.51 -11.53 4.80
C VAL A 118 4.34 -11.98 6.25
N ILE A 119 4.73 -13.22 6.54
CA ILE A 119 4.88 -13.69 7.93
C ILE A 119 6.04 -12.93 8.57
N LEU A 120 5.71 -11.81 9.21
CA LEU A 120 6.56 -11.05 10.12
C LEU A 120 6.48 -11.68 11.51
N ASP A 121 7.24 -12.74 11.74
CA ASP A 121 7.34 -13.30 13.09
C ASP A 121 8.53 -12.73 13.86
N LYS A 122 8.25 -12.35 15.12
CA LYS A 122 9.26 -12.02 16.15
C LYS A 122 10.11 -13.24 16.54
N GLU A 123 9.74 -14.46 16.11
CA GLU A 123 10.43 -15.70 16.52
C GLU A 123 10.80 -16.67 15.38
N ASN A 124 10.34 -16.48 14.13
CA ASN A 124 10.43 -17.54 13.11
C ASN A 124 11.06 -17.14 11.77
N LYS A 125 11.77 -18.14 11.22
CA LYS A 125 12.84 -18.12 10.21
C LYS A 125 12.41 -17.78 8.77
N THR A 126 11.45 -16.88 8.56
CA THR A 126 10.89 -16.62 7.22
C THR A 126 11.65 -15.54 6.45
N PHE A 127 12.15 -14.49 7.12
CA PHE A 127 13.00 -13.46 6.48
C PHE A 127 14.33 -14.03 5.94
N VAL A 128 14.81 -15.12 6.54
CA VAL A 128 16.01 -15.84 6.10
C VAL A 128 15.78 -16.49 4.74
N SER A 129 14.56 -16.90 4.38
CA SER A 129 14.30 -17.62 3.12
C SER A 129 14.32 -16.70 1.90
N VAL A 130 13.74 -15.50 2.02
CA VAL A 130 13.75 -14.50 0.95
C VAL A 130 15.15 -13.93 0.77
N ILE A 131 15.84 -13.57 1.87
CA ILE A 131 17.25 -13.14 1.81
C ILE A 131 18.16 -14.27 1.29
N LYS A 132 17.94 -15.53 1.69
CA LYS A 132 18.68 -16.68 1.13
C LYS A 132 18.39 -16.88 -0.36
N ARG A 133 17.14 -16.72 -0.82
CA ARG A 133 16.80 -16.77 -2.24
C ARG A 133 17.47 -15.65 -3.02
N PHE A 134 17.52 -14.43 -2.48
CA PHE A 134 18.23 -13.32 -3.11
C PHE A 134 19.75 -13.53 -3.10
N LYS A 135 20.33 -14.05 -2.01
CA LYS A 135 21.75 -14.40 -1.94
C LYS A 135 22.11 -15.53 -2.89
N SER A 136 21.32 -16.61 -2.95
CA SER A 136 21.59 -17.73 -3.86
C SER A 136 21.42 -17.33 -5.32
N ARG A 137 20.44 -16.47 -5.66
CA ARG A 137 20.34 -15.87 -7.00
C ARG A 137 21.57 -15.02 -7.32
N LYS A 138 22.03 -14.17 -6.40
CA LYS A 138 23.24 -13.36 -6.59
C LYS A 138 24.51 -14.20 -6.78
N GLU A 139 24.66 -15.30 -6.04
CA GLU A 139 25.77 -16.24 -6.19
C GLU A 139 25.69 -17.01 -7.52
N LYS A 140 24.49 -17.38 -7.96
CA LYS A 140 24.28 -18.04 -9.25
C LYS A 140 24.62 -17.10 -10.41
N THR A 141 24.19 -15.83 -10.35
CA THR A 141 24.57 -14.82 -11.35
C THR A 141 26.07 -14.54 -11.37
N LYS A 142 26.75 -14.56 -10.22
CA LYS A 142 28.23 -14.46 -10.16
C LYS A 142 28.93 -15.70 -10.74
N LYS A 143 28.39 -16.90 -10.52
CA LYS A 143 28.91 -18.14 -11.13
C LYS A 143 28.73 -18.15 -12.65
N ASP A 144 27.58 -17.67 -13.13
CA ASP A 144 27.27 -17.64 -14.56
C ASP A 144 28.03 -16.53 -15.31
N GLN A 145 28.46 -15.46 -14.60
CA GLN A 145 29.33 -14.42 -15.17
C GLN A 145 30.78 -14.86 -15.38
N LEU A 146 31.26 -15.92 -14.72
CA LEU A 146 32.64 -16.42 -14.84
C LEU A 146 32.89 -17.31 -16.07
N LYS A 147 31.88 -17.58 -16.90
CA LYS A 147 32.02 -18.40 -18.12
C LYS A 147 32.17 -17.60 -19.42
N LEU A 148 32.34 -16.29 -19.34
CA LEU A 148 32.44 -15.41 -20.52
C LEU A 148 33.88 -15.04 -20.92
N PHE A 149 34.89 -15.59 -20.26
CA PHE A 149 36.29 -15.45 -20.65
C PHE A 149 37.07 -16.74 -20.39
N ASP A 150 36.76 -17.78 -21.16
CA ASP A 150 37.74 -18.84 -21.46
C ASP A 150 38.18 -18.63 -22.92
N ILE A 151 39.26 -17.88 -23.10
CA ILE A 151 40.15 -17.91 -24.28
C ILE A 151 41.52 -18.38 -23.75
#